data_AF-M3B121-F1
#
_entry.id   AF-M3B121-F1
#
_cell.length_a   1.000
_cell.length_b   1.000
_cell.length_c   1.000
_cell.angle_alpha   90.00
_cell.angle_beta   90.00
_cell.angle_gamma   90.00
#
_symmetry.space_group_name_H-M   'P 1'
#
loop_
_entity.id
_entity.type
_entity.pdbx_description
1 polymer ?
#
loop_
_entity_poly.entity_id
_entity_poly.type
_entity_poly.pdbx_seq_one_letter_code
_entity_poly.pdbx_strand_id
1 'polypeptide(L)'
;MTTTTTTTTTTTTNSPFPLTATDLQILSTPDSEFHLLTWSDLRTIISSNALEALKRRPSDLHKYLAWSHEIKAQYGGIVPYVIRERLRWIPIVHQQLEGKGQTAAPRFQHYSKIPFQDQRDYAILVNDWPYGFVEGIRHLVVWSKTPIATEDVQRGGDLTEESRRVIEEFVERVFVRGLEGEGGEGEGGKGGDSARDRVLWFKNWVSLQSVRGVDHVHVLVKDVSDEMIAKWTQRKDL
;
A
#
# COMPACT_ATOMS: atom_id res chain seq x y z
N MET A 1 -49.67 -15.52 23.99
CA MET A 1 -48.28 -15.12 24.30
C MET A 1 -47.44 -15.50 23.10
N THR A 2 -47.18 -14.55 22.20
CA THR A 2 -46.48 -14.78 20.95
C THR A 2 -45.27 -13.87 20.97
N THR A 3 -44.11 -14.46 21.24
CA THR A 3 -42.82 -13.77 21.30
C THR A 3 -42.35 -13.50 19.88
N THR A 4 -42.44 -12.25 19.45
CA THR A 4 -41.85 -11.79 18.20
C THR A 4 -40.37 -11.53 18.44
N THR A 5 -39.51 -12.43 17.96
CA THR A 5 -38.06 -12.24 17.94
C THR A 5 -37.72 -11.17 16.91
N THR A 6 -37.37 -9.97 17.37
CA THR A 6 -36.88 -8.89 16.52
C THR A 6 -35.42 -9.18 16.14
N THR A 7 -35.20 -9.66 14.92
CA THR A 7 -33.88 -9.74 14.30
C THR A 7 -33.32 -8.32 14.21
N THR A 8 -32.30 -8.04 15.02
CA THR A 8 -31.60 -6.76 15.01
C THR A 8 -30.67 -6.73 13.81
N THR A 9 -31.12 -6.12 12.72
CA THR A 9 -30.27 -5.74 11.59
C THR A 9 -29.26 -4.72 12.09
N THR A 10 -28.01 -5.16 12.33
CA THR A 10 -26.90 -4.28 12.71
C THR A 10 -26.58 -3.39 11.52
N THR A 11 -27.05 -2.15 11.59
CA THR A 11 -26.83 -1.14 10.56
C THR A 11 -25.35 -0.75 10.51
N THR A 12 -24.75 -0.94 9.34
CA THR A 12 -23.41 -0.51 8.91
C THR A 12 -23.32 1.02 8.82
N THR A 13 -23.49 1.75 9.93
CA THR A 13 -23.58 3.23 9.92
C THR A 13 -22.27 3.95 10.22
N ASN A 14 -21.19 3.24 10.58
CA ASN A 14 -19.96 3.90 11.07
C ASN A 14 -18.67 3.60 10.27
N SER A 15 -18.78 3.07 9.05
CA SER A 15 -17.60 2.83 8.21
C SER A 15 -17.15 4.14 7.52
N PRO A 16 -15.85 4.50 7.55
CA PRO A 16 -15.36 5.75 6.94
C PRO A 16 -15.49 5.79 5.41
N PHE A 17 -15.63 4.62 4.79
CA PHE A 17 -15.90 4.39 3.37
C PHE A 17 -16.88 3.21 3.20
N PRO A 18 -17.58 3.09 2.06
CA PRO A 18 -18.47 1.96 1.80
C PRO A 18 -17.71 0.62 1.86
N LEU A 19 -18.22 -0.32 2.64
CA LEU A 19 -17.68 -1.68 2.72
C LEU A 19 -18.12 -2.48 1.50
N THR A 20 -17.20 -3.23 0.90
CA THR A 20 -17.52 -4.18 -0.16
C THR A 20 -18.13 -5.46 0.41
N ALA A 21 -18.77 -6.27 -0.44
CA ALA A 21 -19.25 -7.60 -0.03
C ALA A 21 -18.11 -8.47 0.53
N THR A 22 -16.91 -8.34 -0.03
CA THR A 22 -15.72 -9.04 0.47
C THR A 22 -15.28 -8.54 1.83
N ASP A 23 -15.34 -7.22 2.09
CA ASP A 23 -15.01 -6.69 3.42
C ASP A 23 -15.99 -7.22 4.47
N LEU A 24 -17.29 -7.26 4.16
CA LEU A 24 -18.31 -7.81 5.07
C LEU A 24 -18.10 -9.30 5.34
N GLN A 25 -17.71 -10.07 4.32
CA GLN A 25 -17.37 -11.47 4.49
C GLN A 25 -16.16 -11.62 5.43
N ILE A 26 -15.08 -10.88 5.21
CA ILE A 26 -13.88 -10.92 6.06
C ILE A 26 -14.22 -10.58 7.52
N LEU A 27 -14.99 -9.52 7.74
CA LEU A 27 -15.42 -9.09 9.09
C LEU A 27 -16.30 -10.13 9.80
N SER A 28 -16.91 -11.06 9.04
CA SER A 28 -17.74 -12.13 9.57
C SER A 28 -16.96 -13.44 9.78
N THR A 29 -15.69 -13.49 9.41
CA THR A 29 -14.81 -14.66 9.55
C THR A 29 -13.94 -14.52 10.81
N PRO A 30 -13.83 -15.55 11.66
CA PRO A 30 -12.89 -15.51 12.78
C PRO A 30 -11.45 -15.58 12.28
N ASP A 31 -10.56 -14.93 13.01
CA ASP A 31 -9.12 -14.89 12.71
C ASP A 31 -8.45 -16.26 12.54
N SER A 32 -8.98 -17.30 13.18
CA SER A 32 -8.48 -18.69 13.09
C SER A 32 -8.82 -19.37 11.77
N GLU A 33 -9.81 -18.88 11.04
CA GLU A 33 -10.25 -19.39 9.74
C GLU A 33 -9.65 -18.57 8.58
N PHE A 34 -8.94 -17.47 8.88
CA PHE A 34 -8.30 -16.67 7.87
C PHE A 34 -7.01 -17.33 7.37
N HIS A 35 -6.93 -17.55 6.06
CA HIS A 35 -5.71 -18.03 5.41
C HIS A 35 -4.67 -16.90 5.33
N LEU A 36 -3.58 -17.04 6.09
CA LEU A 36 -2.43 -16.15 5.97
C LEU A 36 -1.71 -16.40 4.65
N LEU A 37 -1.51 -15.34 3.87
CA LEU A 37 -0.85 -15.41 2.58
C LEU A 37 0.62 -15.81 2.74
N THR A 38 0.99 -16.92 2.12
CA THR A 38 2.38 -17.38 2.00
C THR A 38 3.11 -16.61 0.91
N TRP A 39 4.44 -16.69 0.88
CA TRP A 39 5.21 -16.11 -0.22
C TRP A 39 4.83 -16.68 -1.60
N SER A 40 4.47 -17.96 -1.66
CA SER A 40 4.01 -18.60 -2.89
C SER A 40 2.64 -18.08 -3.35
N ASP A 41 1.73 -17.83 -2.40
CA ASP A 41 0.43 -17.21 -2.70
C ASP A 41 0.65 -15.81 -3.28
N LEU A 42 1.55 -15.02 -2.67
CA LEU A 42 1.86 -13.67 -3.12
C LEU A 42 2.47 -13.64 -4.52
N ARG A 43 3.40 -14.55 -4.84
CA ARG A 43 3.94 -14.69 -6.20
C ARG A 43 2.83 -14.96 -7.21
N THR A 44 1.94 -15.90 -6.89
CA THR A 44 0.80 -16.24 -7.76
C THR A 44 -0.10 -15.04 -7.95
N ILE A 45 -0.56 -14.42 -6.87
CA ILE A 45 -1.48 -13.27 -6.88
C ILE A 45 -0.91 -12.09 -7.66
N ILE A 46 0.36 -11.74 -7.44
CA ILE A 46 0.98 -10.57 -8.09
C ILE A 46 1.25 -10.86 -9.57
N SER A 47 1.73 -12.06 -9.92
CA SER A 47 2.00 -12.43 -11.31
C SER A 47 0.73 -12.51 -12.17
N SER A 48 -0.40 -12.91 -11.58
CA SER A 48 -1.71 -12.93 -12.25
C SER A 48 -2.48 -11.60 -12.13
N ASN A 49 -1.91 -10.61 -11.43
CA ASN A 49 -2.52 -9.31 -11.14
C ASN A 49 -3.88 -9.40 -10.40
N ALA A 50 -4.12 -10.48 -9.64
CA ALA A 50 -5.33 -10.73 -8.85
C ALA A 50 -5.30 -10.00 -7.50
N LEU A 51 -4.98 -8.70 -7.51
CA LEU A 51 -4.67 -7.91 -6.31
C LEU A 51 -5.84 -7.82 -5.32
N GLU A 52 -7.06 -8.06 -5.77
CA GLU A 52 -8.23 -8.19 -4.90
C GLU A 52 -8.11 -9.32 -3.88
N ALA A 53 -7.29 -10.35 -4.12
CA ALA A 53 -7.03 -11.41 -3.16
C ALA A 53 -6.15 -10.97 -1.97
N LEU A 54 -5.50 -9.81 -2.06
CA LEU A 54 -4.67 -9.26 -0.99
C LEU A 54 -5.55 -8.65 0.10
N LYS A 55 -5.86 -9.45 1.12
CA LYS A 55 -6.79 -9.09 2.20
C LYS A 55 -6.11 -8.96 3.54
N ARG A 56 -6.66 -8.09 4.39
CA ARG A 56 -6.27 -8.00 5.80
C ARG A 56 -6.93 -9.14 6.57
N ARG A 57 -6.24 -9.60 7.62
CA ARG A 57 -6.83 -10.45 8.64
C ARG A 57 -8.07 -9.77 9.25
N PRO A 58 -9.13 -10.50 9.63
CA PRO A 58 -10.35 -9.92 10.16
C PRO A 58 -10.10 -8.93 11.30
N SER A 59 -9.36 -9.32 12.34
CA SER A 59 -9.05 -8.43 13.47
C SER A 59 -8.31 -7.15 13.06
N ASP A 60 -7.41 -7.24 12.09
CA ASP A 60 -6.69 -6.07 11.57
C ASP A 60 -7.56 -5.19 10.69
N LEU A 61 -8.53 -5.77 9.95
CA LEU A 61 -9.54 -5.00 9.25
C LEU A 61 -10.45 -4.24 10.22
N HIS A 62 -10.89 -4.87 11.32
CA HIS A 62 -11.64 -4.19 12.38
C HIS A 62 -10.88 -3.00 12.96
N LYS A 63 -9.60 -3.20 13.33
CA LYS A 63 -8.74 -2.13 13.84
C LYS A 63 -8.53 -1.02 12.80
N TYR A 64 -8.33 -1.39 11.54
CA TYR A 64 -8.15 -0.44 10.43
C TYR A 64 -9.40 0.43 10.24
N LEU A 65 -10.59 -0.14 10.33
CA LEU A 65 -11.85 0.61 10.22
C LEU A 65 -12.04 1.57 11.38
N ALA A 66 -11.77 1.13 12.61
CA ALA A 66 -11.82 1.98 13.80
C ALA A 66 -10.82 3.15 13.70
N TRP A 67 -9.57 2.86 13.32
CA TRP A 67 -8.56 3.88 13.09
C TRP A 67 -8.95 4.84 11.96
N SER A 68 -9.45 4.31 10.84
CA SER A 68 -9.85 5.12 9.69
C SER A 68 -10.99 6.08 10.03
N HIS A 69 -11.91 5.67 10.91
CA HIS A 69 -12.98 6.53 11.43
C HIS A 69 -12.39 7.70 12.23
N GLU A 70 -11.46 7.43 13.14
CA GLU A 70 -10.80 8.47 13.94
C GLU A 70 -9.99 9.44 13.07
N ILE A 71 -9.22 8.91 12.11
CA ILE A 71 -8.45 9.72 11.18
C ILE A 71 -9.35 10.60 10.31
N LYS A 72 -10.52 10.10 9.90
CA LYS A 72 -11.50 10.91 9.17
C LYS A 72 -12.02 12.06 10.03
N ALA A 73 -12.30 11.83 11.31
CA ALA A 73 -12.75 12.87 12.23
C ALA A 73 -11.67 13.94 12.49
N GLN A 74 -10.41 13.53 12.66
CA GLN A 74 -9.31 14.45 13.00
C GLN A 74 -8.71 15.19 11.79
N TYR A 75 -8.57 14.51 10.65
CA TYR A 75 -7.82 15.01 9.49
C TYR A 75 -8.69 15.22 8.24
N GLY A 76 -9.98 14.85 8.29
CA GLY A 76 -10.86 14.86 7.12
C GLY A 76 -10.66 13.66 6.18
N GLY A 77 -9.74 12.73 6.51
CA GLY A 77 -9.52 11.49 5.78
C GLY A 77 -8.09 10.98 5.88
N ILE A 78 -7.85 9.79 5.31
CA ILE A 78 -6.53 9.13 5.34
C ILE A 78 -5.50 9.93 4.52
N VAL A 79 -5.89 10.50 3.37
CA VAL A 79 -4.97 11.23 2.49
C VAL A 79 -4.36 12.46 3.20
N PRO A 80 -5.15 13.38 3.80
CA PRO A 80 -4.58 14.47 4.60
C PRO A 80 -3.68 14.00 5.75
N TYR A 81 -4.07 12.94 6.47
CA TYR A 81 -3.26 12.36 7.54
C TYR A 81 -1.91 11.84 7.03
N VAL A 82 -1.92 11.06 5.95
CA VAL A 82 -0.68 10.51 5.37
C VAL A 82 0.23 11.65 4.92
N ILE A 83 -0.29 12.65 4.22
CA ILE A 83 0.52 13.80 3.77
C ILE A 83 1.09 14.56 4.96
N ARG A 84 0.29 14.86 5.97
CA ARG A 84 0.67 15.72 7.09
C ARG A 84 1.56 15.01 8.10
N GLU A 85 1.17 13.82 8.54
CA GLU A 85 1.80 13.14 9.68
C GLU A 85 2.87 12.14 9.25
N ARG A 86 2.61 11.40 8.16
CA ARG A 86 3.51 10.33 7.68
C ARG A 86 4.56 10.87 6.73
N LEU A 87 4.15 11.56 5.66
CA LEU A 87 5.04 12.07 4.62
C LEU A 87 5.60 13.44 4.99
N ARG A 88 4.84 14.28 5.68
CA ARG A 88 5.20 15.68 5.98
C ARG A 88 5.58 16.48 4.73
N TRP A 89 4.99 16.12 3.58
CA TRP A 89 5.20 16.83 2.33
C TRP A 89 4.27 18.03 2.25
N ILE A 90 4.76 19.13 1.68
CA ILE A 90 3.97 20.36 1.49
C ILE A 90 3.35 20.31 0.10
N PRO A 91 2.02 20.19 -0.03
CA PRO A 91 1.36 20.23 -1.33
C PRO A 91 1.51 21.62 -1.99
N ILE A 92 1.67 21.63 -3.30
CA ILE A 92 1.56 22.85 -4.10
C ILE A 92 0.08 23.25 -4.13
N VAL A 93 -0.24 24.37 -3.49
CA VAL A 93 -1.58 24.96 -3.54
C VAL A 93 -1.71 25.68 -4.88
N HIS A 94 -2.44 25.10 -5.84
CA HIS A 94 -2.88 25.85 -7.01
C HIS A 94 -4.11 26.68 -6.62
N GLN A 95 -4.02 28.01 -6.73
CA GLN A 95 -5.12 28.95 -6.51
C GLN A 95 -6.24 28.85 -7.57
N GLN A 96 -6.28 27.82 -8.42
CA GLN A 96 -7.28 27.70 -9.48
C GLN A 96 -7.83 26.28 -9.56
N LEU A 97 -9.04 26.10 -9.03
CA LEU A 97 -10.25 25.76 -9.79
C LEU A 97 -11.41 25.63 -8.79
N GLU A 98 -11.89 26.77 -8.30
CA GLU A 98 -13.25 26.87 -7.77
C GLU A 98 -14.22 26.70 -8.93
N GLY A 99 -14.51 25.45 -9.29
CA GLY A 99 -15.41 25.16 -10.38
C GLY A 99 -15.49 23.67 -10.62
N LYS A 100 -16.52 23.05 -10.03
CA LYS A 100 -16.91 21.62 -10.13
C LYS A 100 -16.35 20.69 -9.05
N GLY A 101 -16.56 21.00 -7.77
CA GLY A 101 -16.81 20.01 -6.69
C GLY A 101 -15.87 18.80 -6.50
N GLN A 102 -14.72 18.75 -7.19
CA GLN A 102 -13.72 17.69 -7.13
C GLN A 102 -12.44 18.33 -6.66
N THR A 103 -12.02 18.01 -5.44
CA THR A 103 -10.70 18.39 -4.94
C THR A 103 -9.65 17.75 -5.83
N ALA A 104 -8.85 18.55 -6.54
CA ALA A 104 -7.75 18.05 -7.35
C ALA A 104 -6.78 17.22 -6.47
N ALA A 105 -6.21 16.16 -7.04
CA ALA A 105 -5.20 15.36 -6.33
C ALA A 105 -4.01 16.26 -5.92
N PRO A 106 -3.47 16.09 -4.70
CA PRO A 106 -2.34 16.89 -4.23
C PRO A 106 -1.13 16.68 -5.14
N ARG A 107 -0.41 17.77 -5.42
CA ARG A 107 0.85 17.76 -6.18
C ARG A 107 1.97 18.26 -5.29
N PHE A 108 3.19 17.80 -5.55
CA PHE A 108 4.36 18.15 -4.76
C PHE A 108 5.48 18.65 -5.68
N GLN A 109 6.29 19.56 -5.16
CA GLN A 109 7.53 19.93 -5.84
C GLN A 109 8.45 18.71 -5.85
N HIS A 110 8.99 18.41 -7.03
CA HIS A 110 9.90 17.29 -7.26
C HIS A 110 11.06 17.73 -8.15
N TYR A 111 12.21 17.09 -7.97
CA TYR A 111 13.44 17.37 -8.71
C TYR A 111 13.52 16.63 -10.04
N SER A 112 12.96 15.42 -10.10
CA SER A 112 12.93 14.59 -11.30
C SER A 112 11.52 14.38 -11.84
N LYS A 113 11.41 14.45 -13.18
CA LYS A 113 10.20 14.06 -13.91
C LYS A 113 9.98 12.55 -13.97
N ILE A 114 10.98 11.74 -13.60
CA ILE A 114 10.91 10.27 -13.59
C ILE A 114 10.67 9.82 -12.14
N PRO A 115 9.58 9.08 -11.85
CA PRO A 115 9.33 8.54 -10.52
C PRO A 115 10.53 7.76 -9.98
N PHE A 116 10.81 7.93 -8.69
CA PHE A 116 11.86 7.19 -7.96
C PHE A 116 13.30 7.39 -8.43
N GLN A 117 13.57 8.37 -9.29
CA GLN A 117 14.92 8.68 -9.76
C GLN A 117 15.73 9.46 -8.71
N ASP A 118 15.14 10.49 -8.10
CA ASP A 118 15.80 11.32 -7.08
C ASP A 118 15.33 10.93 -5.67
N GLN A 119 16.28 10.73 -4.74
CA GLN A 119 15.97 10.31 -3.37
C GLN A 119 15.15 11.34 -2.58
N ARG A 120 15.11 12.60 -3.04
CA ARG A 120 14.30 13.66 -2.43
C ARG A 120 12.82 13.62 -2.84
N ASP A 121 12.51 12.83 -3.87
CA ASP A 121 11.18 12.77 -4.50
C ASP A 121 10.36 11.56 -4.04
N TYR A 122 10.89 10.70 -3.16
CA TYR A 122 10.16 9.54 -2.67
C TYR A 122 10.48 9.20 -1.22
N ALA A 123 9.55 8.52 -0.56
CA ALA A 123 9.73 8.01 0.79
C ALA A 123 9.35 6.53 0.85
N ILE A 124 10.18 5.70 1.49
CA ILE A 124 9.87 4.30 1.79
C ILE A 124 9.43 4.23 3.24
N LEU A 125 8.24 3.71 3.51
CA LEU A 125 7.71 3.55 4.86
C LEU A 125 7.24 2.11 5.08
N VAL A 126 7.33 1.62 6.32
CA VAL A 126 6.60 0.40 6.71
C VAL A 126 5.10 0.71 6.64
N ASN A 127 4.33 -0.20 6.05
CA ASN A 127 2.88 -0.09 6.02
C ASN A 127 2.34 -0.28 7.43
N ASP A 128 1.62 0.73 7.96
CA ASP A 128 0.99 0.65 9.29
C ASP A 128 -0.16 -0.36 9.32
N TRP A 129 -0.72 -0.71 8.15
CA TRP A 129 -1.88 -1.58 7.99
C TRP A 129 -1.63 -2.65 6.92
N PRO A 130 -0.69 -3.59 7.17
CA PRO A 130 -0.33 -4.64 6.23
C PRO A 130 -1.49 -5.59 5.95
N TYR A 131 -1.38 -6.38 4.88
CA TYR A 131 -2.29 -7.50 4.65
C TYR A 131 -1.93 -8.70 5.55
N GLY A 132 -2.79 -9.72 5.56
CA GLY A 132 -2.59 -10.91 6.39
C GLY A 132 -1.58 -11.87 5.76
N PHE A 133 -0.31 -11.74 6.13
CA PHE A 133 0.79 -12.59 5.66
C PHE A 133 1.27 -13.54 6.76
N VAL A 134 1.96 -14.61 6.37
CA VAL A 134 2.78 -15.39 7.30
C VAL A 134 3.96 -14.57 7.83
N GLU A 135 4.56 -15.02 8.94
CA GLU A 135 5.76 -14.40 9.50
C GLU A 135 6.92 -14.33 8.49
N GLY A 136 7.81 -13.37 8.69
CA GLY A 136 8.96 -13.14 7.80
C GLY A 136 8.67 -12.25 6.60
N ILE A 137 7.42 -11.85 6.35
CA ILE A 137 7.06 -10.93 5.26
C ILE A 137 6.86 -9.51 5.79
N ARG A 138 7.59 -8.53 5.24
CA ARG A 138 7.43 -7.11 5.56
C ARG A 138 6.77 -6.38 4.40
N HIS A 139 5.77 -5.57 4.73
CA HIS A 139 5.02 -4.74 3.79
C HIS A 139 5.50 -3.30 3.87
N LEU A 140 6.13 -2.84 2.80
CA LEU A 140 6.57 -1.47 2.62
C LEU A 140 5.66 -0.75 1.62
N VAL A 141 5.58 0.57 1.78
CA VAL A 141 4.92 1.48 0.83
C VAL A 141 5.95 2.50 0.38
N VAL A 142 6.15 2.59 -0.93
CA VAL A 142 7.04 3.57 -1.54
C VAL A 142 6.17 4.67 -2.15
N TRP A 143 6.22 5.85 -1.54
CA TRP A 143 5.46 7.03 -1.92
C TRP A 143 6.27 7.90 -2.88
N SER A 144 5.62 8.50 -3.88
CA SER A 144 6.27 9.35 -4.89
C SER A 144 5.66 10.76 -4.91
N LYS A 145 6.52 11.80 -4.89
CA LYS A 145 6.16 13.19 -5.20
C LYS A 145 5.90 13.36 -6.70
N THR A 146 6.64 12.61 -7.53
CA THR A 146 6.50 12.58 -8.99
C THR A 146 5.36 11.63 -9.39
N PRO A 147 4.36 12.09 -10.17
CA PRO A 147 3.24 11.25 -10.59
C PRO A 147 3.69 10.01 -11.38
N ILE A 148 3.01 8.89 -11.16
CA ILE A 148 3.25 7.63 -11.88
C ILE A 148 2.18 7.49 -12.95
N ALA A 149 2.58 7.49 -14.22
CA ALA A 149 1.63 7.43 -15.32
C ALA A 149 0.92 6.06 -15.38
N THR A 150 -0.41 6.09 -15.52
CA THR A 150 -1.27 4.94 -15.77
C THR A 150 -1.91 5.06 -17.15
N GLU A 151 -2.33 3.93 -17.71
CA GLU A 151 -3.24 3.86 -18.84
C GLU A 151 -4.57 4.57 -18.52
N ASP A 152 -5.35 4.84 -19.56
CA ASP A 152 -6.69 5.40 -19.41
C ASP A 152 -7.55 4.51 -18.48
N VAL A 153 -8.43 5.12 -17.69
CA VAL A 153 -9.40 4.43 -16.84
C VAL A 153 -10.30 3.51 -17.68
N GLN A 154 -10.62 3.88 -18.92
CA GLN A 154 -11.37 3.02 -19.85
C GLN A 154 -10.60 1.75 -20.25
N ARG A 155 -9.27 1.77 -20.12
CA ARG A 155 -8.37 0.62 -20.34
C ARG A 155 -7.98 -0.09 -19.04
N GLY A 156 -8.68 0.21 -17.94
CA GLY A 156 -8.47 -0.44 -16.63
C GLY A 156 -7.59 0.36 -15.67
N GLY A 157 -6.95 1.45 -16.11
CA GLY A 157 -6.15 2.31 -15.24
C GLY A 157 -4.92 1.63 -14.62
N ASP A 158 -4.38 0.60 -15.30
CA ASP A 158 -3.11 -0.04 -14.91
C ASP A 158 -1.90 0.86 -15.24
N LEU A 159 -0.71 0.50 -14.78
CA LEU A 159 0.54 1.16 -15.14
C LEU A 159 0.78 1.10 -16.66
N THR A 160 1.29 2.21 -17.22
CA THR A 160 1.90 2.16 -18.55
C THR A 160 3.13 1.26 -18.55
N GLU A 161 3.52 0.73 -19.71
CA GLU A 161 4.72 -0.10 -19.85
C GLU A 161 5.98 0.65 -19.37
N GLU A 162 6.09 1.94 -19.68
CA GLU A 162 7.22 2.78 -19.25
C GLU A 162 7.24 2.98 -17.74
N SER A 163 6.11 3.29 -17.11
CA SER A 163 6.02 3.38 -15.64
C SER A 163 6.38 2.05 -14.97
N ARG A 164 5.93 0.91 -15.53
CA ARG A 164 6.25 -0.42 -15.00
C ARG A 164 7.75 -0.68 -15.06
N ARG A 165 8.41 -0.32 -16.16
CA ARG A 165 9.87 -0.44 -16.29
C ARG A 165 10.60 0.45 -15.28
N VAL A 166 10.19 1.71 -15.10
CA VAL A 166 10.78 2.63 -14.12
C VAL A 166 10.68 2.06 -12.70
N ILE A 167 9.53 1.48 -12.34
CA ILE A 167 9.34 0.85 -11.03
C ILE A 167 10.21 -0.39 -10.88
N GLU A 168 10.27 -1.26 -11.90
CA GLU A 168 11.11 -2.46 -11.88
C GLU A 168 12.59 -2.10 -11.69
N GLU A 169 13.10 -1.13 -12.45
CA GLU A 169 14.48 -0.65 -12.31
C GLU A 169 14.77 -0.04 -10.94
N PHE A 170 13.80 0.66 -10.35
CA PHE A 170 13.90 1.16 -8.97
C PHE A 170 13.94 0.01 -7.95
N VAL A 171 13.05 -0.98 -8.10
CA VAL A 171 12.96 -2.12 -7.18
C VAL A 171 14.25 -2.93 -7.20
N GLU A 172 14.76 -3.20 -8.40
CA GLU A 172 16.04 -3.86 -8.62
C GLU A 172 17.18 -3.10 -7.94
N ARG A 173 17.29 -1.79 -8.19
CA ARG A 173 18.37 -0.95 -7.67
C ARG A 173 18.36 -0.82 -6.14
N VAL A 174 17.19 -0.72 -5.53
CA VAL A 174 17.07 -0.38 -4.10
C VAL A 174 16.91 -1.61 -3.22
N PHE A 175 16.02 -2.53 -3.60
CA PHE A 175 15.67 -3.67 -2.75
C PHE A 175 16.49 -4.90 -3.11
N VAL A 176 16.56 -5.28 -4.39
CA VAL A 176 17.28 -6.50 -4.81
C VAL A 176 18.77 -6.35 -4.54
N ARG A 177 19.43 -5.34 -5.13
CA ARG A 177 20.84 -5.04 -4.84
C ARG A 177 21.11 -4.68 -3.39
N GLY A 178 20.12 -4.12 -2.70
CA GLY A 178 20.20 -3.85 -1.27
C GLY A 178 20.40 -5.13 -0.46
N LEU A 179 19.66 -6.19 -0.80
CA LEU A 179 19.75 -7.51 -0.17
C LEU A 179 21.00 -8.28 -0.60
N GLU A 180 21.47 -8.12 -1.84
CA GLU A 180 22.75 -8.70 -2.28
C GLU A 180 23.92 -8.18 -1.44
N GLY A 181 23.89 -6.91 -1.03
CA GLY A 181 24.93 -6.31 -0.19
C GLY A 181 24.93 -6.77 1.28
N GLU A 182 23.85 -7.39 1.78
CA GLU A 182 23.82 -8.05 3.10
C GLU A 182 24.42 -9.46 3.04
N GLY A 183 24.29 -10.13 1.90
CA GLY A 183 24.87 -11.44 1.65
C GLY A 183 26.34 -11.31 1.26
N GLY A 184 27.25 -11.33 2.24
CA GLY A 184 28.60 -11.79 1.96
C GLY A 184 28.53 -13.16 1.26
N GLU A 185 29.42 -13.41 0.30
CA GLU A 185 29.51 -14.68 -0.45
C GLU A 185 29.31 -15.90 0.48
N GLY A 186 28.10 -16.45 0.55
CA GLY A 186 27.81 -17.66 1.34
C GLY A 186 26.53 -17.69 2.18
N GLU A 187 25.92 -16.54 2.54
CA GLU A 187 24.64 -16.54 3.27
C GLU A 187 23.48 -16.15 2.34
N GLY A 188 23.10 -17.09 1.47
CA GLY A 188 21.79 -17.05 0.82
C GLY A 188 20.70 -16.94 1.89
N GLY A 189 19.61 -16.22 1.61
CA GLY A 189 18.50 -16.10 2.57
C GLY A 189 18.05 -17.48 3.07
N LYS A 190 17.47 -17.57 4.28
CA LYS A 190 16.96 -18.82 4.85
C LYS A 190 16.19 -19.63 3.77
N GLY A 191 16.81 -20.68 3.22
CA GLY A 191 16.22 -21.54 2.19
C GLY A 191 16.79 -21.45 0.77
N GLY A 192 17.82 -20.63 0.50
CA GLY A 192 18.50 -20.58 -0.82
C GLY A 192 17.84 -19.69 -1.88
N ASP A 193 16.83 -18.91 -1.49
CA ASP A 193 16.20 -17.89 -2.35
C ASP A 193 17.24 -16.80 -2.74
N SER A 194 17.26 -16.38 -4.00
CA SER A 194 18.07 -15.22 -4.43
C SER A 194 17.50 -13.91 -3.85
N ALA A 195 18.29 -12.83 -3.89
CA ALA A 195 17.80 -11.51 -3.51
C ALA A 195 16.55 -11.10 -4.30
N ARG A 196 16.50 -11.42 -5.60
CA ARG A 196 15.35 -11.10 -6.47
C ARG A 196 14.10 -11.88 -6.08
N ASP A 197 14.25 -13.15 -5.70
CA ASP A 197 13.14 -14.03 -5.29
C ASP A 197 12.46 -13.59 -3.99
N ARG A 198 13.16 -12.76 -3.20
CA ARG A 198 12.71 -12.24 -1.91
C ARG A 198 12.03 -10.88 -2.00
N VAL A 199 11.85 -10.34 -3.20
CA VAL A 199 11.23 -9.03 -3.44
C VAL A 199 10.07 -9.15 -4.42
N LEU A 200 8.89 -8.71 -3.98
CA LEU A 200 7.71 -8.56 -4.83
C LEU A 200 7.21 -7.13 -4.74
N TRP A 201 6.58 -6.64 -5.81
CA TRP A 201 5.96 -5.33 -5.80
C TRP A 201 4.67 -5.32 -6.61
N PHE A 202 3.77 -4.42 -6.27
CA PHE A 202 2.54 -4.17 -7.00
C PHE A 202 2.06 -2.73 -6.80
N LYS A 203 1.19 -2.26 -7.68
CA LYS A 203 0.46 -1.01 -7.50
C LYS A 203 -1.04 -1.34 -7.51
N ASN A 204 -1.74 -0.96 -6.45
CA ASN A 204 -3.19 -1.02 -6.46
C ASN A 204 -3.73 -0.05 -7.53
N TRP A 205 -4.60 -0.50 -8.42
CA TRP A 205 -5.30 0.39 -9.36
C TRP A 205 -6.38 1.22 -8.65
N VAL A 206 -6.93 2.22 -9.34
CA VAL A 206 -7.76 3.31 -8.78
C VAL A 206 -8.93 2.83 -7.90
N SER A 207 -9.56 1.70 -8.21
CA SER A 207 -10.68 1.17 -7.42
C SER A 207 -10.27 0.54 -6.07
N LEU A 208 -9.02 0.08 -5.91
CA LEU A 208 -8.52 -0.58 -4.69
C LEU A 208 -7.67 0.33 -3.79
N GLN A 209 -7.27 1.51 -4.26
CA GLN A 209 -6.45 2.43 -3.47
C GLN A 209 -7.25 3.09 -2.33
N SER A 210 -6.81 2.89 -1.09
CA SER A 210 -7.34 3.61 0.07
C SER A 210 -6.84 5.07 0.16
N VAL A 211 -5.69 5.39 -0.45
CA VAL A 211 -5.08 6.73 -0.45
C VAL A 211 -5.04 7.27 -1.87
N ARG A 212 -6.18 7.74 -2.36
CA ARG A 212 -6.29 8.36 -3.68
C ARG A 212 -5.62 9.73 -3.67
N GLY A 213 -4.69 9.97 -4.59
CA GLY A 213 -4.10 11.28 -4.82
C GLY A 213 -2.65 11.47 -4.37
N VAL A 214 -2.04 10.50 -3.68
CA VAL A 214 -0.58 10.44 -3.53
C VAL A 214 -0.10 9.12 -4.11
N ASP A 215 0.72 9.18 -5.15
CA ASP A 215 1.16 7.99 -5.84
C ASP A 215 2.08 7.14 -4.98
N HIS A 216 1.83 5.83 -5.00
CA HIS A 216 2.63 4.86 -4.29
C HIS A 216 2.61 3.50 -4.98
N VAL A 217 3.62 2.69 -4.65
CA VAL A 217 3.68 1.27 -4.91
C VAL A 217 3.89 0.52 -3.60
N HIS A 218 3.43 -0.72 -3.55
CA HIS A 218 3.67 -1.62 -2.43
C HIS A 218 4.84 -2.53 -2.77
N VAL A 219 5.73 -2.72 -1.80
CA VAL A 219 6.84 -3.66 -1.90
C VAL A 219 6.75 -4.63 -0.74
N LEU A 220 6.77 -5.92 -1.04
CA LEU A 220 6.83 -7.00 -0.07
C LEU A 220 8.25 -7.57 -0.10
N VAL A 221 8.84 -7.72 1.07
CA VAL A 221 10.18 -8.32 1.22
C VAL A 221 10.14 -9.47 2.21
N LYS A 222 10.85 -10.56 1.90
CA LYS A 222 10.87 -11.79 2.69
C LYS A 222 12.18 -11.96 3.46
N ASP A 223 12.07 -12.31 4.74
CA ASP A 223 13.16 -12.64 5.67
C ASP A 223 14.24 -11.55 5.83
N VAL A 224 13.84 -10.27 5.76
CA VAL A 224 14.75 -9.12 5.79
C VAL A 224 15.01 -8.66 7.23
N SER A 225 16.28 -8.30 7.52
CA SER A 225 16.70 -7.78 8.82
C SER A 225 16.02 -6.45 9.17
N ASP A 226 15.77 -6.18 10.45
CA ASP A 226 15.25 -4.88 10.87
C ASP A 226 16.24 -3.72 10.57
N GLU A 227 17.54 -4.00 10.51
CA GLU A 227 18.57 -3.03 10.12
C GLU A 227 18.39 -2.58 8.66
N MET A 228 18.17 -3.52 7.74
CA MET A 228 17.90 -3.17 6.34
C MET A 228 16.58 -2.44 6.18
N ILE A 229 15.54 -2.84 6.92
CA ILE A 229 14.27 -2.10 6.92
C ILE A 229 14.49 -0.66 7.42
N ALA A 230 15.26 -0.46 8.50
CA ALA A 230 15.60 0.87 9.01
C ALA A 230 16.40 1.68 7.98
N LYS A 231 17.36 1.06 7.30
CA LYS A 231 18.16 1.68 6.24
C LYS A 231 17.30 2.15 5.06
N TRP A 232 16.39 1.30 4.57
CA TRP A 232 15.50 1.69 3.47
C TRP A 232 14.50 2.77 3.89
N THR A 233 14.03 2.75 5.12
CA THR A 233 13.01 3.68 5.63
C THR A 233 13.58 5.00 6.16
N GLN A 234 14.89 5.22 6.02
CA GLN A 234 15.52 6.50 6.31
C GLN A 234 14.96 7.60 5.40
N ARG A 235 14.45 8.68 6.02
CA ARG A 235 13.80 9.81 5.34
C ARG A 235 14.83 10.77 4.75
N LYS A 236 15.03 10.70 3.43
CA LYS A 236 15.91 11.58 2.64
C LYS A 236 15.15 12.64 1.83
N ASP A 237 13.83 12.62 1.97
CA ASP A 237 12.84 13.43 1.26
C ASP A 237 12.30 14.62 2.07
N LEU A 238 12.76 14.73 3.33
CA LEU A 238 12.45 15.80 4.28
C LEU A 238 13.53 16.88 4.28
#